data_AF-A0A2G6QQG6-F1
#
_entry.id   AF-A0A2G6QQG6-F1
#
_cell.length_a   1.000
_cell.length_b   1.000
_cell.length_c   1.000
_cell.angle_alpha   90.00
_cell.angle_beta   90.00
_cell.angle_gamma   90.00
#
_symmetry.space_group_name_H-M   'P 1'
#
loop_
_entity.id
_entity.type
_entity.pdbx_description
1 polymer ?
#
loop_
_entity_poly.entity_id
_entity_poly.type
_entity_poly.pdbx_seq_one_letter_code
_entity_poly.pdbx_strand_id
1 'polypeptide(L)' 'WLPRLKPDGVCYLVVNKNLGADSLQKWLIEQQYQCERIASAKGFRVFEVTHC' A
#
# COMPACT_ATOMS: atom_id res chain seq x y z
N TRP A 1 -9.99 -6.39 -3.90
CA TRP A 1 -10.81 -5.68 -2.89
C TRP A 1 -10.50 -4.18 -2.87
N LEU A 2 -9.28 -3.73 -3.23
CA LEU A 2 -8.94 -2.31 -3.44
C LEU A 2 -9.95 -1.54 -4.31
N PRO A 3 -10.50 -2.10 -5.41
CA PRO A 3 -11.53 -1.41 -6.18
C PRO A 3 -12.86 -1.15 -5.45
N ARG A 4 -13.02 -1.69 -4.23
CA ARG A 4 -14.19 -1.44 -3.36
C ARG A 4 -13.91 -0.37 -2.30
N LEU A 5 -12.71 0.21 -2.27
CA LEU A 5 -12.38 1.32 -1.40
C LEU A 5 -13.29 2.51 -1.80
N LYS A 6 -13.80 3.23 -0.81
CA LYS A 6 -14.58 4.44 -1.07
C LYS A 6 -13.64 5.54 -1.60
N PRO A 7 -14.13 6.56 -2.32
CA PRO A 7 -13.30 7.67 -2.80
C PRO A 7 -12.48 8.36 -1.70
N ASP A 8 -13.03 8.44 -0.49
CA ASP A 8 -12.42 8.97 0.74
C ASP A 8 -11.85 7.88 1.68
N GLY A 9 -11.90 6.62 1.22
CA GLY A 9 -11.48 5.47 2.00
C GLY A 9 -9.96 5.38 2.08
N VAL A 10 -9.49 4.95 3.25
CA VAL A 10 -8.08 4.66 3.50
C VAL A 10 -7.91 3.18 3.76
N CYS A 11 -6.92 2.56 3.13
CA CYS A 11 -6.52 1.18 3.39
C CYS A 11 -5.09 1.12 3.94
N TYR A 12 -4.92 0.37 5.03
CA TYR A 12 -3.59 0.08 5.58
C TYR A 12 -3.15 -1.33 5.21
N LEU A 13 -1.99 -1.44 4.59
CA LEU A 13 -1.39 -2.70 4.16
C LEU A 13 -0.10 -2.96 4.95
N VAL A 14 0.02 -4.15 5.52
CA VAL A 14 1.24 -4.59 6.21
C VAL A 14 1.86 -5.72 5.42
N VAL A 15 3.08 -5.51 4.93
CA VAL A 15 3.76 -6.47 4.04
C VAL A 15 5.18 -6.69 4.50
N ASN A 16 5.61 -7.95 4.54
CA ASN A 16 7.00 -8.27 4.83
C ASN A 16 7.90 -7.82 3.67
N LYS A 17 9.03 -7.18 3.98
CA LYS A 17 9.99 -6.66 2.99
C LYS A 17 10.48 -7.73 2.01
N ASN A 18 10.60 -8.99 2.46
CA ASN A 18 11.08 -10.11 1.65
C ASN A 18 9.99 -10.71 0.76
N LEU A 19 8.72 -10.32 0.95
CA LEU A 19 7.59 -10.75 0.12
C LEU A 19 7.29 -9.75 -1.00
N GLY A 20 8.24 -8.88 -1.34
CA GLY A 20 8.07 -7.91 -2.44
C GLY A 20 7.29 -6.66 -2.06
N ALA A 21 7.46 -6.14 -0.84
CA ALA A 21 6.76 -4.93 -0.40
C ALA A 21 7.04 -3.70 -1.29
N ASP A 22 8.27 -3.52 -1.80
CA ASP A 22 8.58 -2.42 -2.73
C ASP A 22 7.92 -2.63 -4.10
N SER A 23 7.92 -3.87 -4.59
CA SER A 23 7.26 -4.24 -5.85
C SER A 23 5.74 -4.03 -5.76
N LEU A 24 5.12 -4.36 -4.62
CA LEU A 24 3.71 -4.08 -4.38
C LEU A 24 3.41 -2.59 -4.39
N GLN A 25 4.23 -1.78 -3.70
CA GLN A 25 4.05 -0.33 -3.70
C GLN A 25 4.11 0.23 -5.13
N LYS A 26 5.10 -0.19 -5.92
CA LYS A 26 5.23 0.23 -7.32
C LYS A 26 4.01 -0.18 -8.14
N TRP A 27 3.55 -1.42 -8.01
CA TRP A 27 2.37 -1.91 -8.73
C TRP A 27 1.10 -1.12 -8.36
N LEU A 28 0.91 -0.77 -7.08
CA LEU A 28 -0.23 0.04 -6.64
C LEU A 28 -0.24 1.42 -7.28
N ILE A 29 0.93 2.07 -7.38
CA ILE A 29 1.08 3.37 -8.06
C ILE A 29 0.77 3.24 -9.55
N GLU A 30 1.24 2.18 -10.22
CA GLU A 30 0.91 1.91 -11.62
C GLU A 30 -0.60 1.73 -11.83
N GLN A 31 -1.29 1.13 -10.86
CA GLN A 31 -2.76 1.00 -10.84
C GLN A 31 -3.50 2.30 -10.46
N GLN A 32 -2.81 3.45 -10.40
CA GLN A 32 -3.37 4.76 -10.05
C GLN A 32 -3.91 4.85 -8.62
N TYR A 33 -3.40 4.04 -7.69
CA TYR A 33 -3.62 4.25 -6.26
C TYR A 33 -2.49 5.07 -5.66
N GLN A 34 -2.81 6.01 -4.78
CA GLN A 34 -1.81 6.68 -3.96
C GLN A 34 -1.34 5.67 -2.90
N CYS A 35 -0.03 5.42 -2.80
CA CYS A 35 0.52 4.43 -1.89
C CYS A 35 1.77 4.95 -1.18
N GLU A 36 1.62 5.27 0.10
CA GLU A 36 2.68 5.88 0.92
C GLU A 36 3.13 4.97 2.04
N ARG A 37 4.44 4.91 2.27
CA ARG A 37 5.01 4.11 3.36
C ARG A 37 5.01 4.92 4.65
N ILE A 38 4.11 4.57 5.56
CA ILE A 38 3.94 5.28 6.83
C ILE A 38 4.79 4.70 7.97
N ALA A 39 5.15 3.41 7.91
CA ALA A 39 5.99 2.79 8.93
C ALA A 39 6.81 1.61 8.40
N SER A 40 7.87 1.27 9.14
CA SER A 40 8.64 0.05 8.91
C SER A 40 9.16 -0.48 10.24
N ALA A 41 8.89 -1.74 10.55
CA ALA A 41 9.28 -2.37 11.80
C ALA A 41 9.54 -3.86 11.62
N LYS A 42 10.63 -4.38 12.20
CA LYS A 42 10.95 -5.82 12.23
C LYS A 42 10.84 -6.53 10.87
N GLY A 43 11.19 -5.84 9.78
CA GLY A 43 11.11 -6.39 8.43
C GLY A 43 9.73 -6.31 7.77
N PHE A 44 8.75 -5.69 8.41
CA PHE A 44 7.47 -5.33 7.79
C PHE A 44 7.48 -3.86 7.38
N ARG A 45 6.74 -3.57 6.31
CA ARG A 45 6.41 -2.23 5.84
C ARG A 45 4.91 -2.03 5.97
N VAL A 46 4.53 -0.85 6.42
CA VAL A 46 3.13 -0.43 6.48
C VAL A 46 2.94 0.62 5.41
N PHE A 47 1.96 0.39 4.55
CA PHE A 47 1.54 1.32 3.52
C PHE A 47 0.15 1.84 3.83
N GLU A 48 -0.04 3.13 3.60
CA GLU A 48 -1.34 3.77 3.47
C GLU A 48 -1.68 3.84 1.98
N VAL A 49 -2.88 3.39 1.61
CA VAL A 49 -3.37 3.38 0.24
C VAL A 49 -4.71 4.10 0.15
N THR A 50 -4.80 5.08 -0.75
CA THR A 50 -6.02 5.83 -1.04
C THR A 50 -6.28 5.88 -2.55
N HIS A 51 -7.47 6.33 -2.94
CA HIS A 51 -7.72 6.71 -4.32
C HIS A 51 -6.91 7.96 -4.69
N CYS A 52 -6.44 8.00 -5.95
CA CYS A 52 -5.89 9.19 -6.60
C CYS A 52 -7.05 10.08 -7.09
#